data_AF-A0A1A8PT91-F1
#
_entry.id   AF-A0A1A8PT91-F1
#
_cell.length_a   1.000
_cell.length_b   1.000
_cell.length_c   1.000
_cell.angle_alpha   90.00
_cell.angle_beta   90.00
_cell.angle_gamma   90.00
#
_symmetry.space_group_name_H-M   'P 1'
#
loop_
_entity.id
_entity.type
_entity.pdbx_description
1 polymer ?
#
loop_
_entity_poly.entity_id
_entity_poly.type
_entity_poly.pdbx_seq_one_letter_code
_entity_poly.pdbx_strand_id
1 'polypeptide(L)'
;NSRHDNSYLAVRRQDGTYLLNGDYKLMTMETDITLRGALLRYSGSSATLERLRSFSPLPEALTIQVLSVGEAPRPRVKYSYFSPRPSNTASSSSNSSDRRQSINAIREVGGAEWTLREWGPCS
;
A
#
# COMPACT_ATOMS: atom_id res chain seq x y z
N ASN A 1 6.33 -8.26 29.22
CA ASN A 1 4.95 -8.72 28.98
C ASN A 1 4.33 -7.92 27.84
N SER A 2 4.59 -8.34 26.61
CA SER A 2 3.91 -7.81 25.41
C SER A 2 2.47 -8.32 25.43
N ARG A 3 1.55 -7.54 26.00
CA ARG A 3 0.13 -7.78 25.78
C ARG A 3 -0.13 -7.58 24.29
N HIS A 4 -0.42 -8.66 23.57
CA HIS A 4 -1.05 -8.57 22.26
C HIS A 4 -2.34 -7.76 22.44
N ASP A 5 -2.51 -6.69 21.68
CA ASP A 5 -3.61 -5.72 21.80
C ASP A 5 -4.93 -6.26 21.21
N ASN A 6 -5.02 -7.59 21.05
CA ASN A 6 -6.12 -8.33 20.43
C ASN A 6 -6.56 -7.75 19.08
N SER A 7 -5.68 -7.01 18.42
CA SER A 7 -5.94 -6.34 17.15
C SER A 7 -4.97 -6.90 16.12
N TYR A 8 -5.42 -7.02 14.88
CA TYR A 8 -4.59 -7.51 13.79
C TYR A 8 -4.97 -6.87 12.45
N LEU A 9 -3.98 -6.78 11.56
CA LEU A 9 -4.16 -6.30 10.20
C LEU A 9 -4.92 -7.32 9.36
N ALA A 10 -5.82 -6.80 8.54
CA ALA A 10 -6.64 -7.52 7.58
C ALA A 10 -6.57 -6.82 6.22
N VAL A 11 -6.56 -7.60 5.13
CA VAL A 11 -6.47 -7.08 3.77
C VAL A 11 -7.65 -7.57 2.96
N ARG A 12 -8.52 -6.63 2.56
CA ARG A 12 -9.72 -6.90 1.78
C ARG A 12 -9.57 -6.33 0.36
N ARG A 13 -10.01 -7.09 -0.62
CA ARG A 13 -10.04 -6.68 -2.04
C ARG A 13 -11.28 -5.85 -2.34
N GLN A 14 -11.29 -5.21 -3.50
CA GLN A 14 -12.48 -4.50 -4.01
C GLN A 14 -13.71 -5.40 -4.19
N ASP A 15 -13.50 -6.68 -4.53
CA ASP A 15 -14.59 -7.66 -4.68
C ASP A 15 -15.19 -8.12 -3.34
N GLY A 16 -14.66 -7.62 -2.23
CA GLY A 16 -15.13 -7.91 -0.88
C GLY A 16 -14.50 -9.14 -0.25
N THR A 17 -13.67 -9.90 -0.96
CA THR A 17 -12.96 -11.08 -0.41
C THR A 17 -11.70 -10.68 0.36
N TYR A 18 -11.31 -11.51 1.34
CA TYR A 18 -10.10 -11.30 2.13
C TYR A 18 -8.87 -12.00 1.51
N LEU A 19 -7.79 -11.25 1.31
CA LEU A 19 -6.47 -11.78 0.95
C LEU A 19 -5.70 -12.28 2.17
N LEU A 20 -5.89 -11.59 3.29
CA LEU A 20 -5.21 -11.86 4.55
C LEU A 20 -6.15 -11.50 5.69
N ASN A 21 -6.17 -12.36 6.71
CA ASN A 21 -6.81 -12.16 8.01
C ASN A 21 -8.22 -11.54 7.90
N GLY A 22 -9.22 -12.40 7.95
CA GLY A 22 -10.62 -12.08 7.72
C GLY A 22 -11.38 -13.39 7.64
N ASP A 23 -12.71 -13.35 7.61
CA ASP A 23 -13.54 -14.57 7.61
C ASP A 23 -13.13 -15.57 8.72
N TYR A 24 -12.87 -15.05 9.92
CA TYR A 24 -12.41 -15.81 11.09
C TYR A 24 -11.05 -16.50 10.96
N LYS A 25 -10.22 -16.11 9.97
CA LYS A 25 -8.85 -16.58 9.79
C LYS A 25 -7.83 -15.59 10.36
N LEU A 26 -6.76 -16.11 10.93
CA LEU A 26 -5.65 -15.33 11.49
C LEU A 26 -4.31 -15.99 11.18
N MET A 27 -3.42 -15.23 10.54
CA MET A 27 -2.04 -15.62 10.26
C MET A 27 -1.13 -15.00 11.32
N THR A 28 -0.43 -15.85 12.06
CA THR A 28 0.44 -15.44 13.17
C THR A 28 1.90 -15.23 12.74
N MET A 29 2.30 -15.80 11.60
CA MET A 29 3.67 -15.80 11.10
C MET A 29 3.83 -14.91 9.87
N GLU A 30 5.08 -14.53 9.60
CA GLU A 30 5.44 -13.80 8.39
C GLU A 30 4.99 -14.58 7.14
N THR A 31 4.28 -13.91 6.25
CA THR A 31 3.65 -14.52 5.08
C THR A 31 3.80 -13.61 3.87
N ASP A 32 4.25 -14.21 2.78
CA ASP A 32 4.27 -13.60 1.45
C ASP A 32 2.92 -13.85 0.75
N ILE A 33 2.27 -12.77 0.32
CA ILE A 33 0.94 -12.79 -0.30
C ILE A 33 1.08 -12.32 -1.74
N THR A 34 0.78 -13.22 -2.67
CA THR A 34 0.80 -12.92 -4.10
C THR A 34 -0.53 -12.32 -4.54
N LEU A 35 -0.48 -11.23 -5.29
CA LEU A 35 -1.66 -10.55 -5.83
C LEU A 35 -1.40 -10.15 -7.29
N ARG A 36 -1.93 -10.91 -8.24
CA ARG A 36 -1.83 -10.64 -9.69
C ARG A 36 -0.42 -10.19 -10.15
N GLY A 37 0.62 -10.89 -9.69
CA GLY A 37 2.02 -10.59 -10.01
C GLY A 37 2.71 -9.55 -9.13
N ALA A 38 1.98 -8.86 -8.25
CA ALA A 38 2.54 -8.10 -7.15
C ALA A 38 2.75 -8.98 -5.91
N LEU A 39 3.65 -8.53 -5.02
CA LEU A 39 3.95 -9.19 -3.75
C LEU A 39 3.70 -8.23 -2.59
N LEU A 40 2.96 -8.71 -1.58
CA LEU A 40 2.86 -8.11 -0.27
C LEU A 40 3.54 -9.01 0.75
N ARG A 41 4.21 -8.40 1.74
CA ARG A 41 4.74 -9.12 2.90
C ARG A 41 4.04 -8.66 4.15
N TYR A 42 3.50 -9.62 4.87
CA TYR A 42 2.87 -9.44 6.16
C TYR A 42 3.74 -10.08 7.24
N SER A 43 3.99 -9.39 8.35
CA SER A 43 4.90 -9.88 9.40
C SER A 43 4.31 -10.94 10.34
N GLY A 44 2.99 -11.15 10.31
CA GLY A 44 2.29 -11.99 11.30
C GLY A 44 1.79 -11.23 12.52
N SER A 45 0.64 -11.64 13.06
CA SER A 45 0.00 -10.98 14.23
C SER A 45 0.75 -11.20 15.54
N SER A 46 1.64 -12.20 15.59
CA SER A 46 2.51 -12.44 16.75
C SER A 46 3.78 -11.57 16.74
N ALA A 47 4.03 -10.81 15.66
CA ALA A 47 5.17 -9.91 15.61
C ALA A 47 5.03 -8.75 16.61
N THR A 48 6.13 -8.35 17.25
CA THR A 48 6.15 -7.18 18.15
C THR A 48 5.69 -5.91 17.45
N LEU A 49 5.96 -5.80 16.15
CA LEU A 49 5.45 -4.75 15.29
C LEU A 49 4.83 -5.37 14.05
N GLU A 50 3.51 -5.47 14.06
CA GLU A 50 2.75 -5.97 12.93
C GLU A 50 2.83 -4.99 11.76
N ARG A 51 3.19 -5.51 10.57
CA ARG A 51 3.45 -4.70 9.38
C ARG A 51 2.96 -5.41 8.13
N LEU A 52 2.36 -4.64 7.24
CA LEU A 52 2.12 -4.99 5.85
C LEU A 52 2.96 -4.08 4.95
N ARG A 53 3.64 -4.64 3.96
CA ARG A 53 4.45 -3.89 2.99
C ARG A 53 4.20 -4.40 1.58
N SER A 54 4.04 -3.48 0.63
CA SER A 54 4.12 -3.78 -0.81
C SER A 54 5.52 -3.47 -1.36
N PHE A 55 5.90 -4.16 -2.42
CA PHE A 55 7.19 -3.97 -3.10
C PHE A 55 7.05 -3.43 -4.53
N SER A 56 5.82 -3.33 -5.03
CA SER A 56 5.47 -2.82 -6.36
C SER A 56 4.14 -2.05 -6.30
N PRO A 57 3.80 -1.28 -7.35
CA PRO A 57 2.46 -0.71 -7.48
C PRO A 57 1.39 -1.80 -7.32
N LEU A 58 0.31 -1.47 -6.60
CA LEU A 58 -0.79 -2.40 -6.39
C LEU A 58 -1.60 -2.55 -7.70
N PRO A 59 -1.90 -3.78 -8.13
CA PRO A 59 -2.63 -4.01 -9.38
C PRO A 59 -4.14 -3.74 -9.27
N GLU A 60 -4.65 -3.65 -8.04
CA GLU A 60 -6.03 -3.28 -7.71
C GLU A 60 -6.03 -2.56 -6.35
N ALA A 61 -7.07 -1.78 -6.05
CA ALA A 61 -7.15 -1.16 -4.73
C ALA A 61 -7.40 -2.21 -3.65
N LEU A 62 -6.81 -1.99 -2.48
CA LEU A 62 -6.96 -2.84 -1.32
C LEU A 62 -7.42 -1.99 -0.14
N THR A 63 -8.34 -2.53 0.64
CA THR A 63 -8.74 -1.95 1.92
C THR A 63 -7.94 -2.61 3.03
N ILE A 64 -7.15 -1.81 3.74
CA ILE A 64 -6.44 -2.25 4.94
C ILE A 64 -7.33 -2.00 6.15
N GLN A 65 -7.62 -3.04 6.90
CA GLN A 65 -8.46 -3.00 8.10
C GLN A 65 -7.64 -3.39 9.33
N VAL A 66 -8.04 -2.86 10.48
CA VAL A 66 -7.61 -3.37 11.79
C VAL A 66 -8.82 -4.02 12.42
N LEU A 67 -8.74 -5.33 12.65
CA LEU A 67 -9.80 -6.10 13.29
C LEU A 67 -9.40 -6.33 14.74
N SER A 68 -10.31 -6.04 15.66
CA SER A 68 -10.09 -6.16 17.10
C SER A 68 -11.06 -7.17 17.71
N VAL A 69 -10.55 -8.01 18.60
CA VAL A 69 -11.35 -9.01 19.33
C VAL A 69 -11.66 -8.50 20.74
N GLY A 70 -12.95 -8.41 21.05
CA GLY A 70 -13.44 -7.93 22.34
C GLY A 70 -13.14 -6.44 22.58
N GLU A 71 -13.05 -6.05 23.85
CA GLU A 71 -12.61 -4.70 24.22
C GLU A 71 -11.09 -4.58 24.09
N ALA A 72 -10.65 -4.30 22.87
CA ALA A 72 -9.25 -4.00 22.58
C ALA A 72 -8.93 -2.52 22.86
N PRO A 73 -7.74 -2.21 23.39
CA PRO A 73 -7.28 -0.84 23.44
C PRO A 73 -7.21 -0.27 22.02
N ARG A 74 -7.46 1.04 21.87
CA ARG A 74 -7.43 1.70 20.55
C ARG A 74 -6.08 1.43 19.86
N PRO A 75 -6.07 0.72 18.72
CA PRO A 75 -4.82 0.34 18.06
C PRO A 75 -4.13 1.60 17.50
N ARG A 76 -2.80 1.62 17.59
CA ARG A 76 -1.98 2.74 17.08
C ARG A 76 -1.45 2.40 15.69
N VAL A 77 -2.14 2.88 14.66
CA VAL A 77 -1.77 2.62 13.26
C VAL A 77 -0.92 3.75 12.70
N LYS A 78 0.13 3.40 11.96
CA LYS A 78 0.93 4.33 11.15
C LYS A 78 1.06 3.75 9.74
N TYR A 79 0.95 4.61 8.74
CA TYR A 79 1.11 4.20 7.34
C TYR A 79 1.85 5.26 6.54
N SER A 80 2.46 4.80 5.45
CA SER A 80 3.09 5.63 4.43
C SER A 80 2.90 4.96 3.07
N TYR A 81 2.80 5.76 2.01
CA TYR A 81 2.56 5.27 0.66
C TYR A 81 3.20 6.20 -0.37
N PHE A 82 3.33 5.72 -1.61
CA PHE A 82 3.73 6.51 -2.76
C PHE A 82 2.51 6.87 -3.61
N SER A 83 2.45 8.12 -4.10
CA SER A 83 1.43 8.58 -5.05
C SER A 83 2.09 8.92 -6.38
N PRO A 84 1.47 8.60 -7.53
CA PRO A 84 1.90 9.12 -8.83
C PRO A 84 1.90 10.65 -8.84
N ARG A 85 2.84 11.25 -9.60
CA ARG A 85 2.82 12.70 -9.86
C ARG A 85 1.63 13.03 -10.77
N PRO A 86 0.85 14.08 -10.48
CA PRO A 86 -0.03 14.63 -11.50
C PRO A 86 0.84 15.08 -12.67
N SER A 87 0.60 14.52 -13.85
CA SER A 87 1.36 14.88 -15.04
C SER A 87 1.04 16.34 -15.39
N ASN A 88 2.06 17.22 -15.42
CA ASN A 88 1.96 18.54 -16.06
C ASN A 88 1.86 18.41 -17.59
N THR A 89 0.99 17.52 -18.09
CA THR A 89 0.68 17.35 -19.51
C THR A 89 -0.39 18.34 -19.98
N ALA A 90 -0.99 19.11 -19.07
CA ALA A 90 -1.92 20.19 -19.42
C ALA A 90 -1.22 21.53 -19.77
N SER A 91 0.11 21.63 -19.66
CA SER A 91 0.84 22.89 -19.91
C SER A 91 1.86 22.82 -21.06
N SER A 92 1.78 21.84 -21.95
CA SER A 92 2.57 21.83 -23.19
C SER A 92 1.69 21.66 -24.43
N SER A 93 0.59 22.42 -24.48
CA SER A 93 -0.07 22.78 -25.74
C SER A 93 0.44 24.15 -26.20
N SER A 94 1.70 24.21 -26.63
CA SER A 94 2.17 25.31 -27.48
C SER A 94 3.33 24.83 -28.35
N ASN A 95 3.00 24.58 -29.61
CA ASN A 95 3.82 24.67 -30.82
C ASN A 95 5.34 24.52 -30.70
N SER A 96 5.89 23.44 -31.29
CA SER A 96 6.68 23.49 -32.53
C SER A 96 7.63 22.29 -32.65
N SER A 97 7.60 21.67 -33.83
CA SER A 97 8.66 20.91 -34.52
C SER A 97 9.60 20.01 -33.71
N ASP A 98 9.48 18.72 -33.99
CA ASP A 98 10.62 17.82 -34.21
C ASP A 98 11.63 17.68 -33.04
N ARG A 99 11.21 16.96 -32.00
CA ARG A 99 12.15 16.43 -30.99
C ARG A 99 12.12 14.90 -31.04
N ARG A 100 12.77 14.33 -32.05
CA ARG A 100 13.16 12.91 -32.03
C ARG A 100 13.90 12.66 -30.72
N GLN A 101 13.26 11.95 -29.79
CA GLN A 101 13.92 11.51 -28.57
C GLN A 101 15.11 10.64 -28.97
N SER A 102 16.30 10.99 -28.48
CA SER A 102 17.50 10.20 -28.72
C SER A 102 17.31 8.79 -28.17
N ILE A 103 17.72 7.77 -28.93
CA ILE A 103 17.65 6.36 -28.53
C ILE A 103 18.39 6.10 -27.20
N ASN A 104 19.35 6.97 -26.86
CA ASN A 104 20.14 6.93 -25.63
C ASN A 104 19.64 7.90 -24.54
N ALA A 105 18.46 8.50 -24.67
CA ALA A 105 17.87 9.24 -23.58
C ALA A 105 17.56 8.26 -22.44
N ILE A 106 18.27 8.39 -21.32
CA ILE A 106 17.82 7.80 -20.06
C ILE A 106 16.45 8.42 -19.81
N ARG A 107 15.39 7.63 -20.04
CA ARG A 107 14.07 8.03 -19.59
C ARG A 107 14.21 8.23 -18.09
N GLU A 108 13.97 9.44 -17.60
CA GLU A 108 13.67 9.61 -16.18
C GLU A 108 12.43 8.76 -15.94
N VAL A 109 12.66 7.52 -15.50
CA VAL A 109 11.64 6.66 -14.93
C VAL A 109 11.25 7.41 -13.67
N GLY A 110 10.22 8.25 -13.79
CA GLY A 110 9.86 9.26 -12.80
C GLY A 110 10.05 8.73 -11.41
N GLY A 111 11.14 9.15 -10.76
CA GLY A 111 11.50 8.67 -9.45
C GLY A 111 10.31 8.94 -8.53
N ALA A 112 9.91 7.94 -7.75
CA ALA A 112 8.92 8.12 -6.71
C ALA A 112 9.52 9.09 -5.67
N GLU A 113 9.24 10.38 -5.86
CA GLU A 113 9.75 11.46 -5.01
C GLU A 113 8.82 11.62 -3.81
N TRP A 114 9.42 11.67 -2.63
CA TRP A 114 8.69 11.77 -1.37
C TRP A 114 8.12 13.18 -1.23
N THR A 115 6.80 13.28 -1.22
CA THR A 115 6.13 14.49 -0.75
C THR A 115 5.28 14.11 0.46
N LEU A 116 5.57 14.71 1.60
CA LEU A 116 4.70 14.60 2.77
C LEU A 116 3.41 15.36 2.42
N ARG A 117 2.29 14.64 2.30
CA ARG A 117 0.97 15.27 2.13
C ARG A 117 0.18 15.20 3.43
N GLU A 118 -0.69 16.19 3.63
CA GLU A 118 -1.68 16.13 4.70
C GLU A 118 -2.62 14.95 4.49
N TRP A 119 -3.16 14.42 5.60
CA TRP A 119 -4.13 13.35 5.56
C TRP A 119 -5.38 13.79 4.77
N GLY A 120 -5.69 13.10 3.68
CA GLY A 120 -6.96 13.26 2.96
C GLY A 120 -8.13 12.62 3.72
N PRO A 121 -9.38 12.99 3.40
CA PRO A 121 -10.55 12.33 3.97
C PRO A 121 -10.54 10.84 3.64
N CYS A 122 -11.00 9.99 4.56
CA CYS A 122 -11.21 8.57 4.29
C CYS A 122 -12.22 8.41 3.15
N SER A 123 -11.91 7.55 2.18
CA SER A 123 -12.84 7.10 1.13
C SER A 123 -13.83 6.07 1.64
#